data_AF-A0A933ELR2-F1
#
_entry.id   AF-A0A933ELR2-F1
#
_cell.length_a   1.000
_cell.length_b   1.000
_cell.length_c   1.000
_cell.angle_alpha   90.00
_cell.angle_beta   90.00
_cell.angle_gamma   90.00
#
_symmetry.space_group_name_H-M   'P 1'
#
loop_
_entity.id
_entity.type
_entity.pdbx_description
1 polymer ?
#
loop_
_entity_poly.entity_id
_entity_poly.type
_entity_poly.pdbx_seq_one_letter_code
_entity_poly.pdbx_strand_id
1 'polypeptide(L)'
;MYDGSKNLVASSAQLRGQPPALPSGVLDYTRQHGEDRVTWSPEPPDVRVAAVVVSYSGSSQGFVLAARSLRETEVRESQMLQFAQLAGIITLVVMFIAVAFGEYVFGEGKG
;
A
#
# COMPACT_ATOMS: atom_id res chain seq x y z
N MET A 1 18.53 -6.70 5.71
CA MET A 1 19.46 -6.90 6.83
C MET A 1 20.78 -6.21 6.49
N TYR A 2 21.30 -5.44 7.43
CA TYR A 2 22.57 -4.73 7.33
C TYR A 2 23.51 -5.14 8.45
N ASP A 3 24.81 -5.13 8.18
CA ASP A 3 25.86 -5.35 9.20
C ASP A 3 26.11 -4.09 10.04
N GLY A 4 26.97 -4.21 11.06
CA GLY A 4 27.41 -3.09 11.89
C GLY A 4 28.20 -2.00 11.14
N SER A 5 28.67 -2.29 9.93
CA SER A 5 29.34 -1.34 9.03
C SER A 5 28.37 -0.68 8.05
N LYS A 6 27.06 -0.92 8.17
CA LYS A 6 25.98 -0.41 7.30
C LYS A 6 25.99 -0.99 5.87
N ASN A 7 26.65 -2.14 5.66
CA ASN A 7 26.60 -2.84 4.38
C ASN A 7 25.38 -3.75 4.32
N LEU A 8 24.76 -3.84 3.14
CA LEU A 8 23.63 -4.73 2.92
C LEU A 8 24.12 -6.19 2.89
N VAL A 9 23.60 -7.01 3.79
CA VAL A 9 23.91 -8.44 3.88
C VAL A 9 22.89 -9.28 3.12
N ALA A 10 21.61 -8.93 3.26
CA ALA A 10 20.52 -9.64 2.62
C ALA A 10 19.31 -8.71 2.45
N SER A 11 18.61 -8.82 1.32
CA SER A 11 17.33 -8.16 1.08
C SER A 11 16.39 -9.11 0.35
N SER A 12 15.16 -9.23 0.86
CA SER A 12 14.05 -9.87 0.14
C SER A 12 13.28 -8.86 -0.73
N ALA A 13 13.38 -7.57 -0.43
CA ALA A 13 12.74 -6.51 -1.20
C ALA A 13 13.61 -6.13 -2.41
N GLN A 14 12.97 -6.04 -3.57
CA GLN A 14 13.59 -5.57 -4.81
C GLN A 14 12.69 -4.52 -5.48
N LEU A 15 13.31 -3.42 -5.90
CA LEU A 15 12.75 -2.41 -6.77
C LEU A 15 13.63 -2.37 -8.03
N ARG A 16 13.05 -2.65 -9.19
CA ARG A 16 13.77 -2.79 -10.47
C ARG A 16 14.98 -3.75 -10.41
N GLY A 17 14.85 -4.84 -9.66
CA GLY A 17 15.91 -5.85 -9.50
C GLY A 17 17.02 -5.47 -8.52
N GLN A 18 16.91 -4.34 -7.83
CA GLN A 18 17.87 -3.91 -6.81
C GLN A 18 17.16 -3.62 -5.47
N PRO A 19 17.83 -3.83 -4.33
CA PRO A 19 17.29 -3.45 -3.03
C PRO A 19 17.05 -1.92 -2.97
N PRO A 20 15.88 -1.45 -2.51
CA PRO A 20 15.58 -0.03 -2.46
C PRO A 20 16.55 0.69 -1.52
N ALA A 21 17.09 1.83 -1.98
CA ALA A 21 18.02 2.63 -1.18
C ALA A 21 17.33 3.22 0.05
N LEU A 22 17.98 3.10 1.20
CA LEU A 22 17.53 3.72 2.45
C LEU A 22 17.92 5.20 2.49
N PRO A 23 17.08 6.06 3.09
CA PRO A 23 17.48 7.44 3.36
C PRO A 23 18.73 7.49 4.25
N SER A 24 19.59 8.46 3.99
CA SER A 24 20.78 8.70 4.81
C SER A 24 20.35 9.02 6.25
N GLY A 25 21.10 8.49 7.22
CA GLY A 25 20.89 8.76 8.64
C GLY A 25 19.91 7.84 9.37
N VAL A 26 19.07 7.06 8.68
CA VAL A 26 18.13 6.10 9.32
C VAL A 26 18.88 5.09 10.19
N LEU A 27 19.97 4.51 9.66
CA LEU A 27 20.78 3.55 10.41
C LEU A 27 21.53 4.19 11.60
N ASP A 28 21.91 5.46 11.47
CA ASP A 28 22.58 6.20 12.55
C ASP A 28 21.60 6.55 13.68
N TYR A 29 20.40 6.99 13.32
CA TYR A 29 19.32 7.26 14.27
C TYR A 29 18.89 5.97 15.00
N THR A 30 18.66 4.89 14.24
CA THR A 30 18.29 3.58 14.80
C THR A 30 19.36 3.05 15.76
N ARG A 31 20.64 3.29 15.48
CA ARG A 31 21.74 2.88 16.38
C ARG A 31 21.67 3.57 17.75
N GLN A 32 21.22 4.82 17.79
CA GLN A 32 21.12 5.59 19.03
C GLN A 32 19.81 5.35 19.78
N HIS A 33 18.73 5.06 19.06
CA HIS A 33 17.37 5.00 19.62
C HIS A 33 16.76 3.58 19.66
N GLY A 34 17.45 2.58 19.10
CA GLY A 34 17.00 1.19 19.06
C GLY A 34 16.10 0.87 17.86
N GLU A 35 15.13 1.73 17.56
CA GLU A 35 14.16 1.60 16.46
C GLU A 35 14.00 2.93 15.69
N ASP A 36 13.74 2.83 14.39
CA ASP A 36 13.31 3.96 13.55
C ASP A 36 12.16 3.55 12.62
N ARG A 37 11.21 4.47 12.42
CA ARG A 37 10.06 4.30 11.54
C ARG A 37 10.09 5.39 10.48
N VAL A 38 10.40 4.99 9.26
CA VAL A 38 10.66 5.91 8.16
C VAL A 38 9.75 5.58 6.99
N THR A 39 9.14 6.60 6.42
CA THR A 39 8.38 6.51 5.17
C THR A 39 9.08 7.36 4.12
N TRP A 40 9.38 6.78 2.96
CA TRP A 40 10.03 7.50 1.86
C TRP A 40 9.58 6.97 0.50
N SER A 41 9.89 7.75 -0.53
CA SER A 41 9.70 7.37 -1.92
C SER A 41 11.06 7.11 -2.58
N PRO A 42 11.47 5.84 -2.75
CA PRO A 42 12.68 5.52 -3.50
C PRO A 42 12.55 5.89 -4.98
N GLU A 43 11.33 5.90 -5.52
CA GLU A 43 11.05 6.29 -6.91
C GLU A 43 9.77 7.14 -6.97
N PRO A 44 9.87 8.47 -6.78
CA PRO A 44 8.73 9.38 -6.94
C PRO A 44 8.31 9.44 -8.42
N PRO A 45 7.01 9.52 -8.75
CA PRO A 45 5.85 9.56 -7.84
C PRO A 45 5.30 8.17 -7.44
N ASP A 46 5.88 7.10 -7.98
CA ASP A 46 5.18 5.83 -8.22
C ASP A 46 5.37 4.77 -7.12
N VAL A 47 6.33 4.97 -6.23
CA VAL A 47 6.63 4.03 -5.14
C VAL A 47 6.80 4.77 -3.83
N ARG A 48 5.90 4.48 -2.87
CA ARG A 48 6.04 4.85 -1.45
C ARG A 48 6.25 3.59 -0.61
N VAL A 49 7.24 3.66 0.29
CA VAL A 49 7.63 2.56 1.17
C VAL A 49 7.59 3.06 2.61
N ALA A 50 6.92 2.30 3.47
CA ALA A 50 7.04 2.45 4.92
C ALA A 50 7.94 1.33 5.44
N ALA A 51 8.99 1.69 6.18
CA ALA A 51 9.87 0.71 6.82
C ALA A 51 10.06 0.98 8.30
N VAL A 52 10.25 -0.12 9.03
CA VAL A 52 10.68 -0.15 10.42
C VAL A 52 12.08 -0.75 10.44
N VAL A 53 13.01 -0.04 11.07
CA VAL A 53 14.39 -0.45 11.23
C VAL A 53 14.64 -0.69 12.71
N VAL A 54 15.21 -1.84 13.05
CA VAL A 54 15.54 -2.21 14.43
C VAL A 54 17.00 -2.58 14.48
N SER A 55 17.72 -2.00 15.44
CA SER A 55 19.11 -2.39 15.73
C SER A 55 19.13 -3.58 16.68
N TYR A 56 20.08 -4.50 16.48
CA TYR A 56 20.31 -5.61 17.41
C TYR A 56 21.76 -5.61 17.88
N SER A 57 21.93 -5.90 19.17
CA SER A 57 23.23 -6.01 19.84
C SER A 57 23.30 -7.34 20.58
N GLY A 58 24.25 -8.20 20.19
CA GLY A 58 24.51 -9.52 20.75
C GLY A 58 25.87 -10.03 20.27
N SER A 59 25.98 -11.30 19.88
CA SER A 59 27.22 -11.88 19.31
C SER A 59 27.66 -11.23 17.99
N SER A 60 26.72 -10.63 17.27
CA SER A 60 26.94 -9.79 16.09
C SER A 60 26.08 -8.54 16.22
N GLN A 61 26.59 -7.39 15.80
CA GLN A 61 25.87 -6.12 15.80
C GLN A 61 25.41 -5.78 14.38
N GLY A 62 24.17 -5.31 14.23
CA GLY A 62 23.61 -5.00 12.91
C GLY A 62 22.21 -4.43 12.95
N PHE A 63 21.56 -4.41 11.79
CA PHE A 63 20.22 -3.85 11.63
C PHE A 63 19.31 -4.79 10.83
N VAL A 64 18.10 -4.99 11.37
CA VAL A 64 17.01 -5.64 10.65
C VAL A 64 16.07 -4.57 10.15
N LEU A 65 15.67 -4.72 8.89
CA LEU A 65 14.75 -3.80 8.23
C LEU A 65 13.56 -4.58 7.71
N ALA A 66 12.37 -4.16 8.11
CA ALA A 66 11.11 -4.65 7.60
C ALA A 66 10.39 -3.51 6.88
N ALA A 67 10.15 -3.66 5.59
CA ALA A 67 9.48 -2.65 4.76
C ALA A 67 8.23 -3.22 4.10
N ARG A 68 7.20 -2.39 3.95
CA ARG A 68 6.00 -2.69 3.18
C ARG A 68 5.81 -1.67 2.08
N SER A 69 5.58 -2.16 0.86
CA SER A 69 5.18 -1.32 -0.28
C SER A 69 3.75 -0.82 -0.06
N LEU A 70 3.52 0.49 -0.15
CA LEU A 70 2.17 1.05 -0.08
C LEU A 70 1.38 0.84 -1.38
N ARG A 71 2.07 0.61 -2.51
CA ARG A 71 1.47 0.36 -3.83
C ARG A 71 0.56 -0.86 -3.86
N GLU A 72 0.86 -1.91 -3.09
CA GLU A 72 -0.02 -3.09 -3.03
C GLU A 72 -1.37 -2.77 -2.38
N THR A 73 -1.39 -1.83 -1.45
CA THR A 73 -2.62 -1.30 -0.82
C THR A 73 -3.40 -0.43 -1.80
N GLU A 74 -2.72 0.46 -2.53
CA GLU A 74 -3.33 1.36 -3.52
C GLU A 74 -3.95 0.59 -4.70
N VAL A 75 -3.29 -0.46 -5.19
CA VAL A 75 -3.83 -1.29 -6.29
C VAL A 75 -5.13 -1.97 -5.87
N ARG A 76 -5.17 -2.54 -4.66
CA ARG A 76 -6.40 -3.20 -4.15
C ARG A 76 -7.52 -2.20 -3.89
N GLU A 77 -7.19 -0.99 -3.42
CA GLU A 77 -8.16 0.08 -3.19
C GLU A 77 -8.78 0.57 -4.51
N SER A 78 -7.97 0.76 -5.55
CA SER A 78 -8.49 1.15 -6.88
C SER A 78 -9.44 0.11 -7.49
N GLN A 79 -9.15 -1.19 -7.31
CA GLN A 79 -10.00 -2.27 -7.78
C GLN A 79 -11.33 -2.32 -7.00
N MET A 80 -11.30 -2.14 -5.68
CA MET A 80 -12.52 -2.06 -4.87
C MET A 80 -13.39 -0.86 -5.26
N LEU A 81 -12.77 0.30 -5.53
CA LEU A 81 -13.50 1.48 -5.99
C LEU A 81 -14.16 1.25 -7.36
N GLN A 82 -13.48 0.60 -8.29
CA GLN A 82 -14.05 0.25 -9.60
C GLN A 82 -15.28 -0.67 -9.47
N PHE A 83 -15.18 -1.72 -8.64
CA PHE A 83 -16.33 -2.60 -8.40
C PHE A 83 -17.48 -1.89 -7.70
N ALA A 84 -17.19 -1.02 -6.72
CA ALA A 84 -18.21 -0.24 -6.03
C ALA A 84 -18.95 0.71 -6.99
N GLN A 85 -18.23 1.38 -7.89
CA GLN A 85 -18.83 2.24 -8.91
C GLN A 85 -19.71 1.44 -9.88
N LEU A 86 -19.22 0.31 -10.38
CA LEU A 86 -19.96 -0.56 -11.30
C LEU A 86 -21.23 -1.11 -10.64
N ALA A 87 -21.12 -1.61 -9.41
CA ALA A 87 -22.26 -2.09 -8.64
C ALA A 87 -23.28 -0.97 -8.41
N GLY A 88 -22.83 0.23 -8.04
CA GLY A 88 -23.71 1.40 -7.86
C GLY A 88 -24.47 1.77 -9.13
N ILE A 89 -23.79 1.79 -10.29
CA ILE A 89 -24.44 2.07 -11.58
C ILE A 89 -25.49 0.99 -11.90
N ILE A 90 -25.16 -0.29 -11.71
CA ILE A 90 -26.10 -1.40 -11.95
C ILE A 90 -27.33 -1.26 -11.05
N THR A 91 -27.15 -0.97 -9.76
CA THR A 91 -28.26 -0.78 -8.82
C THR A 91 -29.17 0.38 -9.25
N LEU A 92 -28.60 1.51 -9.69
CA LEU A 92 -29.37 2.66 -10.18
C LEU A 92 -30.17 2.30 -11.45
N VAL A 93 -29.56 1.57 -12.39
CA VAL A 93 -30.24 1.13 -13.62
C VAL A 93 -31.39 0.18 -13.31
N VAL A 94 -31.17 -0.80 -12.44
CA VAL A 94 -32.22 -1.74 -12.00
C VAL A 94 -33.37 -1.00 -11.32
N MET A 95 -33.07 -0.04 -10.44
CA MET A 95 -34.08 0.78 -9.77
C MET A 95 -34.87 1.60 -10.78
N PHE A 96 -34.20 2.22 -11.75
CA PHE A 96 -34.86 3.00 -12.80
C PHE A 96 -35.80 2.14 -13.65
N ILE A 97 -35.37 0.95 -14.06
CA ILE A 97 -36.20 0.00 -14.83
C ILE A 97 -37.40 -0.46 -13.99
N ALA A 98 -37.18 -0.78 -12.71
CA ALA A 98 -38.26 -1.22 -11.82
C ALA A 98 -39.34 -0.14 -11.65
N VAL A 99 -38.93 1.12 -11.47
CA VAL A 99 -39.86 2.26 -11.40
C VAL A 99 -40.58 2.47 -12.71
N ALA A 100 -39.87 2.51 -13.85
CA ALA A 100 -40.48 2.70 -15.16
C ALA A 100 -41.48 1.58 -15.52
N PHE A 101 -41.13 0.33 -15.21
CA PHE A 101 -42.01 -0.81 -15.40
C PHE A 101 -43.24 -0.74 -14.48
N GLY A 102 -43.05 -0.36 -13.21
CA GLY A 102 -44.15 -0.11 -12.29
C GLY A 102 -45.11 0.95 -12.82
N GLU A 103 -44.60 2.11 -13.24
CA GLU A 103 -45.40 3.18 -13.84
C GLU A 103 -46.12 2.71 -15.12
N TYR A 104 -45.48 1.91 -15.97
CA TYR A 104 -46.12 1.36 -17.18
C TYR A 104 -47.30 0.44 -16.83
N VAL A 105 -47.10 -0.52 -15.92
CA VAL A 105 -48.11 -1.53 -15.55
C VAL A 105 -49.25 -0.93 -14.72
N PHE A 106 -48.94 -0.05 -13.76
CA PHE A 106 -49.95 0.57 -12.88
C PHE A 106 -50.56 1.84 -13.49
N GLY A 107 -49.89 2.48 -14.46
CA GLY A 107 -50.38 3.64 -15.19
C GLY A 107 -51.47 3.31 -16.21
N GLU A 108 -51.37 2.16 -16.90
CA GLU A 108 -52.44 1.68 -17.82
C GLU A 108 -53.76 1.34 -17.09
N GLY A 109 -53.73 1.07 -15.78
CA GLY A 109 -54.92 0.76 -14.99
C GLY A 109 -55.73 1.97 -14.51
N LYS A 110 -55.29 3.20 -14.78
CA LYS A 110 -55.94 4.46 -14.35
C LYS A 110 -56.49 5.32 -15.49
N GLY A 111 -56.50 4.82 -16.73
CA GLY A 111 -57.05 5.50 -17.91
C GLY A 111 -58.54 5.23 -18.13
#